data_AF-A0A6B2H8M0-F1
#
_entry.id   AF-A0A6B2H8M0-F1
#
_cell.length_a   1.000
_cell.length_b   1.000
_cell.length_c   1.000
_cell.angle_alpha   90.00
_cell.angle_beta   90.00
_cell.angle_gamma   90.00
#
_symmetry.space_group_name_H-M   'P 1'
#
loop_
_entity.id
_entity.type
_entity.pdbx_description
1 polymer ?
#
loop_
_entity_poly.entity_id
_entity_poly.type
_entity_poly.pdbx_seq_one_letter_code
_entity_poly.pdbx_strand_id
1 'polypeptide(L)'
;MEKRVEEDIPILGKVYVNFVNLASKMYGIYEKENEIERQKTIPHLGLIARAFKGVNHSRYEYLILQCVISELADNNFKGTTSAQGNIKINGESYFGNDVIKAWFLLSNFGHCKNTVGDEKALLLKAVQQKSFRSYLLSSIKDIELKEWAKEIIDNFDYIKFHHILSIRRIYRCLARRTDIQKEIISVYKLLLLDSSLTCTIANQIQVEQLKLIHNNIRDLAIIALDSRNSSLPINIDILSTVLSFDFYEHRYQQTKASQIFNPILSLLYDTLYLNIKSQTHQRAYEINALATLNDDYNLCIEKALSVGLANPEECNLIHFLRAELHIDNVDEKHSGEALRNCLTVKREINNYVEASLDYNPFTSKRVMDFYMVKEQFKGKLLPKFLSNINHILDKQIVGTYSNYISQKLPIIKGIDEGIKKISLEAQDEETLRDSLIESISNEPWELVKEKNIPTFKEILWAVLKYHVKENYYFDIDHHTSKDYNFFGIKLKNGTDLLTDEVNKAISLTSDGDRIHELKQLLKSVNRSFDGTVIACISRITIYDYSKSPDKRKVTDIDSLVLKFNSSKMLLELHESKNTRTPFRDARRDINDKLIKILNKKHSHYKIVEIKNYGAKVVIKHDA
;
A
#
# COMPACT_ATOMS: atom_id res chain seq x y z
N MET A 1 38.53 -20.90 9.45
CA MET A 1 39.15 -20.05 8.42
C MET A 1 38.42 -18.72 8.41
N GLU A 2 39.12 -17.67 8.79
CA GLU A 2 38.62 -16.31 8.70
C GLU A 2 38.76 -15.82 7.26
N LYS A 3 37.77 -15.08 6.77
CA LYS A 3 37.81 -14.44 5.46
C LYS A 3 37.65 -12.94 5.65
N ARG A 4 38.47 -12.16 4.97
CA ARG A 4 38.38 -10.70 4.95
C ARG A 4 38.17 -10.23 3.52
N VAL A 5 37.19 -9.35 3.33
CA VAL A 5 36.82 -8.78 2.03
C VAL A 5 37.02 -7.27 2.11
N GLU A 6 37.57 -6.69 1.04
CA GLU A 6 37.67 -5.24 0.83
C GLU A 6 36.65 -4.85 -0.22
N GLU A 7 35.84 -3.82 0.06
CA GLU A 7 34.86 -3.28 -0.88
C GLU A 7 34.83 -1.75 -0.80
N ASP A 8 34.43 -1.12 -1.90
CA ASP A 8 34.20 0.31 -1.99
C ASP A 8 32.69 0.60 -1.88
N ILE A 9 32.26 1.21 -0.77
CA ILE A 9 30.87 1.64 -0.59
C ILE A 9 30.80 3.15 -0.76
N PRO A 10 30.00 3.70 -1.69
CA PRO A 10 29.95 5.15 -1.97
C PRO A 10 29.72 6.04 -0.74
N ILE A 11 29.00 5.53 0.27
CA ILE A 11 28.68 6.27 1.50
C ILE A 11 29.82 6.24 2.53
N LEU A 12 30.64 5.18 2.54
CA LEU A 12 31.64 4.92 3.58
C LEU A 12 33.09 4.91 3.06
N GLY A 13 33.28 4.95 1.74
CA GLY A 13 34.58 4.73 1.11
C GLY A 13 35.00 3.25 1.18
N LYS A 14 36.31 3.02 1.32
CA LYS A 14 36.90 1.69 1.47
C LYS A 14 36.54 1.08 2.81
N VAL A 15 35.91 -0.09 2.78
CA VAL A 15 35.51 -0.83 3.97
C VAL A 15 36.11 -2.24 3.95
N TYR A 16 36.35 -2.77 5.14
CA TYR A 16 36.76 -4.16 5.33
C TYR A 16 35.68 -4.91 6.09
N VAL A 17 35.32 -6.10 5.62
CA VAL A 17 34.38 -6.98 6.31
C VAL A 17 35.05 -8.32 6.60
N ASN A 18 35.00 -8.71 7.86
CA ASN A 18 35.53 -9.97 8.38
C ASN A 18 34.38 -10.96 8.57
N PHE A 19 34.48 -12.09 7.89
CA PHE A 19 33.60 -13.24 8.05
C PHE A 19 34.33 -14.33 8.81
N VAL A 20 33.77 -14.76 9.94
CA VAL A 20 34.31 -15.82 10.80
C VAL A 20 33.33 -16.99 10.85
N ASN A 21 33.69 -18.11 11.48
CA ASN A 21 32.82 -19.28 11.72
C ASN A 21 31.62 -19.48 10.76
N LEU A 22 30.39 -19.14 11.18
CA LEU A 22 29.16 -19.35 10.40
C LEU A 22 29.10 -18.46 9.16
N ALA A 23 29.40 -17.16 9.30
CA ALA A 23 29.33 -16.25 8.18
C ALA A 23 30.41 -16.57 7.14
N SER A 24 31.59 -17.07 7.54
CA SER A 24 32.64 -17.56 6.64
C SER A 24 32.21 -18.81 5.87
N LYS A 25 31.55 -19.77 6.55
CA LYS A 25 30.95 -20.94 5.89
C LYS A 25 29.92 -20.52 4.85
N MET A 26 29.01 -19.60 5.21
CA MET A 26 27.98 -19.11 4.29
C MET A 26 28.56 -18.28 3.14
N TYR A 27 29.57 -17.46 3.41
CA TYR A 27 30.28 -16.69 2.38
C TYR A 27 31.03 -17.62 1.40
N GLY A 28 31.57 -18.75 1.88
CA GLY A 28 32.13 -19.79 1.01
C GLY A 28 31.09 -20.44 0.09
N ILE A 29 29.82 -20.55 0.52
CA ILE A 29 28.71 -20.98 -0.34
C ILE A 29 28.41 -19.90 -1.38
N TYR A 30 28.41 -18.63 -0.99
CA TYR A 30 28.23 -17.50 -1.90
C TYR A 30 29.24 -17.51 -3.05
N GLU A 31 30.53 -17.68 -2.76
CA GLU A 31 31.57 -17.78 -3.79
C GLU A 31 31.34 -18.97 -4.72
N LYS A 32 31.07 -20.15 -4.15
CA LYS A 32 30.88 -21.38 -4.93
C LYS A 32 29.69 -21.30 -5.88
N GLU A 33 28.60 -20.64 -5.46
CA GLU A 33 27.37 -20.48 -6.25
C GLU A 33 27.38 -19.20 -7.10
N ASN A 34 28.52 -18.51 -7.21
CA ASN A 34 28.69 -17.24 -7.93
C ASN A 34 27.68 -16.14 -7.51
N GLU A 35 27.32 -16.13 -6.23
CA GLU A 35 26.28 -15.28 -5.68
C GLU A 35 26.73 -13.81 -5.59
N ILE A 36 28.02 -13.58 -5.39
CA ILE A 36 28.61 -12.23 -5.33
C ILE A 36 28.36 -11.49 -6.64
N GLU A 37 28.80 -12.07 -7.76
CA GLU A 37 28.61 -11.48 -9.09
C GLU A 37 27.13 -11.39 -9.45
N ARG A 38 26.32 -12.39 -9.06
CA ARG A 38 24.88 -12.31 -9.22
C ARG A 38 24.29 -11.09 -8.53
N GLN A 39 24.55 -10.89 -7.23
CA GLN A 39 23.99 -9.80 -6.44
C GLN A 39 24.49 -8.41 -6.87
N LYS A 40 25.71 -8.29 -7.40
CA LYS A 40 26.20 -7.04 -8.01
C LYS A 40 25.35 -6.61 -9.20
N THR A 41 24.75 -7.57 -9.92
CA THR A 41 23.85 -7.26 -11.05
C THR A 41 22.38 -7.06 -10.67
N ILE A 42 22.00 -7.28 -9.41
CA ILE A 42 20.61 -7.14 -8.95
C ILE A 42 20.45 -5.73 -8.34
N PRO A 43 19.63 -4.84 -8.93
CA PRO A 43 19.30 -3.58 -8.28
C PRO A 43 18.58 -3.84 -6.95
N HIS A 44 19.00 -3.22 -5.85
CA HIS A 44 18.40 -3.43 -4.53
C HIS A 44 16.89 -3.16 -4.53
N LEU A 45 16.51 -2.04 -5.15
CA LEU A 45 15.13 -1.59 -5.32
C LEU A 45 14.39 -2.26 -6.50
N GLY A 46 15.03 -3.18 -7.24
CA GLY A 46 14.43 -3.89 -8.36
C GLY A 46 13.75 -2.96 -9.37
N LEU A 47 12.44 -3.15 -9.57
CA LEU A 47 11.65 -2.37 -10.52
C LEU A 47 11.45 -0.90 -10.12
N ILE A 48 11.59 -0.55 -8.84
CA ILE A 48 11.47 0.85 -8.38
C ILE A 48 12.62 1.69 -8.97
N ALA A 49 13.82 1.13 -9.10
CA ALA A 49 14.96 1.78 -9.75
C ALA A 49 14.68 2.17 -11.21
N ARG A 50 13.72 1.50 -11.86
CA ARG A 50 13.27 1.83 -13.23
C ARG A 50 12.29 2.99 -13.25
N ALA A 51 11.41 3.06 -12.25
CA ALA A 51 10.49 4.18 -12.07
C ALA A 51 11.20 5.49 -11.71
N PHE A 52 12.34 5.40 -11.00
CA PHE A 52 13.13 6.54 -10.53
C PHE A 52 14.59 6.45 -11.00
N LYS A 53 14.89 7.17 -12.08
CA LYS A 53 16.26 7.27 -12.62
C LYS A 53 17.19 7.87 -11.56
N GLY A 54 18.27 7.16 -11.25
CA GLY A 54 19.29 7.59 -10.27
C GLY A 54 19.42 6.66 -9.06
N VAL A 55 18.44 5.77 -8.80
CA VAL A 55 18.49 4.83 -7.69
C VAL A 55 19.08 3.48 -8.12
N ASN A 56 20.41 3.36 -8.16
CA ASN A 56 21.07 2.23 -8.83
C ASN A 56 22.04 1.38 -7.99
N HIS A 57 21.93 1.40 -6.65
CA HIS A 57 22.78 0.51 -5.85
C HIS A 57 22.32 -0.95 -5.95
N SER A 58 23.30 -1.84 -5.93
CA SER A 58 23.14 -3.29 -6.03
C SER A 58 22.73 -3.91 -4.69
N ARG A 59 22.15 -5.11 -4.74
CA ARG A 59 21.90 -5.95 -3.56
C ARG A 59 23.20 -6.27 -2.81
N TYR A 60 24.32 -6.40 -3.54
CA TYR A 60 25.60 -6.69 -2.93
C TYR A 60 26.11 -5.52 -2.09
N GLU A 61 26.04 -4.28 -2.59
CA GLU A 61 26.38 -3.08 -1.81
C GLU A 61 25.52 -2.96 -0.55
N TYR A 62 24.22 -3.26 -0.65
CA TYR A 62 23.32 -3.30 0.49
C TYR A 62 23.75 -4.36 1.53
N LEU A 63 24.06 -5.57 1.08
CA LEU A 63 24.54 -6.67 1.95
C LEU A 63 25.84 -6.30 2.68
N ILE A 64 26.84 -5.78 1.95
CA ILE A 64 28.12 -5.41 2.56
C ILE A 64 27.93 -4.26 3.54
N LEU A 65 27.07 -3.27 3.23
CA LEU A 65 26.74 -2.20 4.16
C LEU A 65 26.17 -2.74 5.48
N GLN A 66 25.24 -3.69 5.43
CA GLN A 66 24.70 -4.35 6.64
C GLN A 66 25.81 -5.01 7.46
N CYS A 67 26.73 -5.73 6.81
CA CYS A 67 27.85 -6.37 7.48
C CYS A 67 28.82 -5.36 8.12
N VAL A 68 29.09 -4.23 7.46
CA VAL A 68 29.93 -3.14 8.00
C VAL A 68 29.27 -2.50 9.22
N ILE A 69 27.97 -2.17 9.14
CA ILE A 69 27.24 -1.60 10.28
C ILE A 69 27.26 -2.57 11.48
N SER A 70 27.15 -3.88 11.23
CA SER A 70 27.30 -4.89 12.30
C SER A 70 28.68 -4.86 12.96
N GLU A 71 29.77 -4.68 12.19
CA GLU A 71 31.11 -4.51 12.77
C GLU A 71 31.26 -3.23 13.56
N LEU A 72 30.71 -2.13 13.06
CA LEU A 72 30.71 -0.86 13.79
C LEU A 72 29.95 -0.99 15.11
N ALA A 73 28.79 -1.63 15.11
CA ALA A 73 28.03 -1.88 16.33
C ALA A 73 28.84 -2.75 17.31
N ASP A 74 29.39 -3.87 16.86
CA ASP A 74 30.17 -4.77 17.72
C ASP A 74 31.40 -4.08 18.32
N ASN A 75 32.15 -3.32 17.52
CA ASN A 75 33.36 -2.63 17.96
C ASN A 75 33.08 -1.50 18.94
N ASN A 76 32.00 -0.73 18.73
CA ASN A 76 31.65 0.38 19.61
C ASN A 76 31.05 -0.08 20.95
N PHE A 77 30.31 -1.19 20.95
CA PHE A 77 29.66 -1.70 22.15
C PHE A 77 30.42 -2.84 22.83
N LYS A 78 31.63 -3.20 22.35
CA LYS A 78 32.43 -4.28 22.91
C LYS A 78 32.66 -4.09 24.42
N GLY A 79 32.31 -5.13 25.20
CA GLY A 79 32.46 -5.10 26.66
C GLY A 79 31.37 -4.32 27.40
N THR A 80 30.42 -3.72 26.68
CA THR A 80 29.20 -3.15 27.26
C THR A 80 28.08 -4.20 27.29
N THR A 81 26.99 -3.90 28.00
CA THR A 81 25.78 -4.73 27.90
C THR A 81 25.26 -4.76 26.47
N SER A 82 25.40 -3.67 25.70
CA SER A 82 24.91 -3.55 24.32
C SER A 82 25.75 -4.30 23.29
N ALA A 83 26.77 -5.06 23.71
CA ALA A 83 27.55 -5.92 22.83
C ALA A 83 26.70 -7.05 22.24
N GLN A 84 27.01 -7.47 21.01
CA GLN A 84 26.35 -8.63 20.38
C GLN A 84 26.67 -9.96 21.10
N GLY A 85 27.74 -10.00 21.90
CA GLY A 85 28.03 -11.08 22.84
C GLY A 85 28.29 -12.44 22.20
N ASN A 86 28.12 -13.50 23.00
CA ASN A 86 28.21 -14.89 22.56
C ASN A 86 26.88 -15.61 22.77
N ILE A 87 26.54 -16.49 21.84
CA ILE A 87 25.33 -17.31 21.88
C ILE A 87 25.69 -18.78 21.67
N LYS A 88 25.04 -19.67 22.43
CA LYS A 88 25.15 -21.11 22.21
C LYS A 88 24.05 -21.57 21.26
N ILE A 89 24.43 -22.15 20.13
CA ILE A 89 23.53 -22.72 19.12
C ILE A 89 23.83 -24.22 19.05
N ASN A 90 22.84 -25.05 19.38
CA ASN A 90 23.00 -26.51 19.47
C ASN A 90 24.21 -26.94 20.34
N GLY A 91 24.50 -26.19 21.41
CA GLY A 91 25.61 -26.46 22.33
C GLY A 91 26.96 -25.84 21.95
N GLU A 92 27.14 -25.39 20.70
CA GLU A 92 28.36 -24.73 20.24
C GLU A 92 28.29 -23.21 20.42
N SER A 93 29.40 -22.56 20.79
CA SER A 93 29.45 -21.12 21.04
C SER A 93 29.81 -20.34 19.78
N TYR A 94 29.02 -19.32 19.47
CA TYR A 94 29.20 -18.42 18.34
C TYR A 94 29.20 -16.97 18.81
N PHE A 95 29.95 -16.11 18.10
CA PHE A 95 29.88 -14.67 18.29
C PHE A 95 28.58 -14.13 17.69
N GLY A 96 27.88 -13.24 18.39
CA GLY A 96 26.61 -12.67 17.92
C GLY A 96 26.73 -11.94 16.58
N ASN A 97 27.83 -11.21 16.38
CA ASN A 97 28.17 -10.54 15.11
C ASN A 97 28.20 -11.53 13.93
N ASP A 98 28.76 -12.71 14.16
CA ASP A 98 28.88 -13.76 13.15
C ASP A 98 27.51 -14.34 12.79
N VAL A 99 26.65 -14.57 13.79
CA VAL A 99 25.26 -15.00 13.59
C VAL A 99 24.48 -13.96 12.79
N ILE A 100 24.60 -12.67 13.12
CA ILE A 100 23.93 -11.57 12.42
C ILE A 100 24.40 -11.47 10.96
N LYS A 101 25.71 -11.56 10.70
CA LYS A 101 26.24 -11.58 9.33
C LYS A 101 25.78 -12.80 8.55
N ALA A 102 25.71 -13.97 9.18
CA ALA A 102 25.14 -15.17 8.57
C ALA A 102 23.66 -14.95 8.21
N TRP A 103 22.88 -14.27 9.07
CA TRP A 103 21.49 -13.90 8.76
C TRP A 103 21.36 -12.93 7.58
N PHE A 104 22.26 -11.95 7.43
CA PHE A 104 22.25 -11.07 6.25
C PHE A 104 22.54 -11.83 4.95
N LEU A 105 23.52 -12.74 4.98
CA LEU A 105 23.82 -13.63 3.85
C LEU A 105 22.62 -14.53 3.54
N LEU A 106 22.05 -15.20 4.53
CA LEU A 106 20.90 -16.08 4.32
C LEU A 106 19.67 -15.32 3.79
N SER A 107 19.41 -14.12 4.31
CA SER A 107 18.33 -13.26 3.85
C SER A 107 18.52 -12.84 2.39
N ASN A 108 19.72 -12.44 1.97
CA ASN A 108 19.91 -11.99 0.59
C ASN A 108 20.03 -13.14 -0.43
N PHE A 109 20.29 -14.37 0.01
CA PHE A 109 20.44 -15.54 -0.86
C PHE A 109 19.20 -15.86 -1.69
N GLY A 110 18.02 -15.43 -1.28
CA GLY A 110 16.75 -15.81 -1.91
C GLY A 110 16.24 -14.84 -2.96
N HIS A 111 16.78 -13.62 -3.01
CA HIS A 111 16.24 -12.57 -3.84
C HIS A 111 16.37 -12.87 -5.35
N CYS A 112 15.31 -12.55 -6.08
CA CYS A 112 15.24 -12.69 -7.54
C CYS A 112 15.84 -11.48 -8.27
N LYS A 113 16.01 -11.62 -9.59
CA LYS A 113 16.66 -10.62 -10.44
C LYS A 113 15.99 -9.25 -10.38
N ASN A 114 14.66 -9.22 -10.38
CA ASN A 114 13.84 -8.01 -10.23
C ASN A 114 13.18 -7.92 -8.85
N THR A 115 13.78 -8.58 -7.84
CA THR A 115 13.39 -8.58 -6.42
C THR A 115 11.90 -8.79 -6.22
N VAL A 116 11.20 -7.81 -5.63
CA VAL A 116 9.78 -7.85 -5.29
C VAL A 116 8.90 -8.16 -6.50
N GLY A 117 9.27 -7.72 -7.71
CA GLY A 117 8.48 -7.98 -8.92
C GLY A 117 8.42 -9.47 -9.29
N ASP A 118 9.56 -10.15 -9.29
CA ASP A 118 9.63 -11.59 -9.53
C ASP A 118 9.03 -12.38 -8.36
N GLU A 119 9.32 -11.95 -7.13
CA GLU A 119 8.85 -12.59 -5.90
C GLU A 119 7.32 -12.54 -5.79
N LYS A 120 6.69 -11.39 -6.05
CA LYS A 120 5.22 -11.24 -6.11
C LYS A 120 4.62 -12.11 -7.22
N ALA A 121 5.24 -12.18 -8.40
CA ALA A 121 4.73 -13.02 -9.50
C ALA A 121 4.75 -14.52 -9.16
N LEU A 122 5.85 -15.01 -8.58
CA LEU A 122 5.95 -16.40 -8.12
C LEU A 122 4.98 -16.68 -6.98
N LEU A 123 4.86 -15.78 -6.00
CA LEU A 123 3.92 -15.92 -4.89
C LEU A 123 2.47 -15.95 -5.38
N LEU A 124 2.12 -15.09 -6.34
CA LEU A 124 0.79 -15.07 -6.94
C LEU A 124 0.50 -16.36 -7.72
N LYS A 125 1.49 -16.92 -8.42
CA LYS A 125 1.39 -18.27 -9.01
C LYS A 125 1.17 -19.34 -7.93
N ALA A 126 1.82 -19.24 -6.77
CA ALA A 126 1.66 -20.20 -5.67
C ALA A 126 0.26 -20.11 -5.03
N VAL A 127 -0.31 -18.91 -4.92
CA VAL A 127 -1.69 -18.75 -4.44
C VAL A 127 -2.72 -19.27 -5.46
N GLN A 128 -2.48 -19.08 -6.75
CA GLN A 128 -3.41 -19.46 -7.81
C GLN A 128 -3.32 -20.96 -8.20
N GLN A 129 -2.14 -21.57 -8.12
CA GLN A 129 -1.90 -22.94 -8.57
C GLN A 129 -1.41 -23.83 -7.43
N LYS A 130 -2.29 -24.76 -7.00
CA LYS A 130 -1.99 -25.72 -5.92
C LYS A 130 -0.75 -26.57 -6.19
N SER A 131 -0.51 -26.96 -7.45
CA SER A 131 0.64 -27.76 -7.86
C SER A 131 1.98 -27.02 -7.66
N PHE A 132 2.07 -25.75 -8.06
CA PHE A 132 3.26 -24.92 -7.83
C PHE A 132 3.51 -24.69 -6.34
N ARG A 133 2.44 -24.45 -5.57
CA ARG A 133 2.52 -24.36 -4.11
C ARG A 133 3.07 -25.64 -3.48
N SER A 134 2.51 -26.80 -3.84
CA SER A 134 2.98 -28.09 -3.34
C SER A 134 4.44 -28.33 -3.70
N TYR A 135 4.88 -27.91 -4.88
CA TYR A 135 6.27 -27.98 -5.32
C TYR A 135 7.21 -27.12 -4.45
N LEU A 136 6.83 -25.88 -4.14
CA LEU A 136 7.61 -25.03 -3.24
C LEU A 136 7.72 -25.64 -1.84
N LEU A 137 6.59 -26.07 -1.27
CA LEU A 137 6.54 -26.59 0.10
C LEU A 137 7.18 -27.98 0.24
N SER A 138 7.13 -28.84 -0.78
CA SER A 138 7.76 -30.16 -0.72
C SER A 138 9.29 -30.09 -0.72
N SER A 139 9.86 -28.97 -1.19
CA SER A 139 11.29 -28.73 -1.17
C SER A 139 11.85 -28.39 0.23
N ILE A 140 10.98 -28.02 1.18
CA ILE A 140 11.34 -27.71 2.57
C ILE A 140 11.19 -28.98 3.41
N LYS A 141 12.30 -29.46 3.96
CA LYS A 141 12.34 -30.71 4.76
C LYS A 141 12.00 -30.49 6.23
N ASP A 142 12.35 -29.33 6.80
CA ASP A 142 12.05 -28.98 8.19
C ASP A 142 10.57 -28.62 8.36
N ILE A 143 9.90 -29.24 9.33
CA ILE A 143 8.43 -29.16 9.51
C ILE A 143 8.00 -27.75 9.95
N GLU A 144 8.74 -27.12 10.86
CA GLU A 144 8.40 -25.79 11.38
C GLU A 144 8.59 -24.73 10.30
N LEU A 145 9.68 -24.80 9.52
CA LEU A 145 9.89 -23.93 8.38
C LEU A 145 8.85 -24.14 7.27
N LYS A 146 8.33 -25.36 7.11
CA LYS A 146 7.30 -25.66 6.12
C LYS A 146 5.94 -25.06 6.51
N GLU A 147 5.55 -25.14 7.77
CA GLU A 147 4.34 -24.46 8.27
C GLU A 147 4.49 -22.94 8.22
N TRP A 148 5.66 -22.42 8.60
CA TRP A 148 5.98 -20.99 8.43
C TRP A 148 5.86 -20.56 6.95
N ALA A 149 6.46 -21.30 6.01
CA ALA A 149 6.38 -20.99 4.59
C ALA A 149 4.94 -21.06 4.05
N LYS A 150 4.12 -21.96 4.59
CA LYS A 150 2.70 -22.07 4.26
C LYS A 150 1.95 -20.81 4.69
N GLU A 151 2.20 -20.30 5.89
CA GLU A 151 1.64 -19.05 6.39
C GLU A 151 2.03 -17.85 5.51
N ILE A 152 3.30 -17.74 5.13
CA ILE A 152 3.78 -16.69 4.20
C ILE A 152 3.00 -16.72 2.88
N ILE A 153 2.76 -17.91 2.32
CA ILE A 153 1.99 -18.05 1.07
C ILE A 153 0.52 -17.69 1.29
N ASP A 154 -0.09 -18.15 2.39
CA ASP A 154 -1.51 -17.91 2.70
C ASP A 154 -1.82 -16.42 2.96
N ASN A 155 -0.89 -15.74 3.64
CA ASN A 155 -0.99 -14.31 3.93
C ASN A 155 -0.51 -13.43 2.78
N PHE A 156 -0.03 -13.99 1.67
CA PHE A 156 0.56 -13.23 0.57
C PHE A 156 1.70 -12.29 1.04
N ASP A 157 2.54 -12.75 1.99
CA ASP A 157 3.68 -11.99 2.51
C ASP A 157 4.85 -12.04 1.53
N TYR A 158 4.79 -11.19 0.51
CA TYR A 158 5.82 -11.08 -0.51
C TYR A 158 7.14 -10.55 0.04
N ILE A 159 7.13 -9.81 1.16
CA ILE A 159 8.34 -9.26 1.81
C ILE A 159 9.20 -10.42 2.31
N LYS A 160 8.58 -11.46 2.89
CA LYS A 160 9.29 -12.64 3.40
C LYS A 160 9.41 -13.79 2.40
N PHE A 161 8.75 -13.71 1.24
CA PHE A 161 8.73 -14.80 0.27
C PHE A 161 10.13 -15.22 -0.21
N HIS A 162 11.06 -14.28 -0.36
CA HIS A 162 12.44 -14.58 -0.75
C HIS A 162 13.14 -15.56 0.22
N HIS A 163 12.79 -15.60 1.50
CA HIS A 163 13.34 -16.57 2.44
C HIS A 163 12.94 -18.02 2.10
N ILE A 164 11.75 -18.25 1.55
CA ILE A 164 11.34 -19.57 1.03
C ILE A 164 12.31 -20.00 -0.08
N LEU A 165 12.64 -19.08 -0.98
CA LEU A 165 13.60 -19.31 -2.06
C LEU A 165 15.01 -19.56 -1.50
N SER A 166 15.45 -18.81 -0.49
CA SER A 166 16.71 -19.05 0.22
C SER A 166 16.78 -20.47 0.77
N ILE A 167 15.77 -20.91 1.53
CA ILE A 167 15.70 -22.25 2.13
C ILE A 167 15.79 -23.32 1.05
N ARG A 168 15.01 -23.18 -0.03
CA ARG A 168 15.05 -24.11 -1.15
C ARG A 168 16.43 -24.19 -1.78
N ARG A 169 17.09 -23.05 -2.00
CA ARG A 169 18.46 -23.01 -2.56
C ARG A 169 19.46 -23.69 -1.62
N ILE A 170 19.36 -23.48 -0.30
CA ILE A 170 20.21 -24.15 0.70
C ILE A 170 20.07 -25.67 0.58
N TYR A 171 18.83 -26.19 0.51
CA TYR A 171 18.60 -27.63 0.35
C TYR A 171 19.20 -28.18 -0.94
N ARG A 172 19.16 -27.42 -2.03
CA ARG A 172 19.74 -27.79 -3.32
C ARG A 172 21.27 -27.76 -3.32
N CYS A 173 21.87 -26.63 -2.94
CA CYS A 173 23.32 -26.41 -3.03
C CYS A 173 24.10 -27.28 -2.04
N LEU A 174 23.46 -27.70 -0.94
CA LEU A 174 24.05 -28.54 0.10
C LEU A 174 23.46 -29.96 0.16
N ALA A 175 22.83 -30.45 -0.92
CA ALA A 175 22.13 -31.75 -0.93
C ALA A 175 22.96 -32.94 -0.40
N ARG A 176 24.29 -32.92 -0.60
CA ARG A 176 25.25 -33.95 -0.16
C ARG A 176 26.03 -33.60 1.12
N ARG A 177 25.83 -32.40 1.69
CA ARG A 177 26.54 -31.87 2.87
C ARG A 177 25.54 -31.68 4.00
N THR A 178 24.99 -32.79 4.50
CA THR A 178 23.87 -32.80 5.44
C THR A 178 24.16 -32.09 6.76
N ASP A 179 25.41 -32.15 7.24
CA ASP A 179 25.76 -31.58 8.53
C ASP A 179 25.80 -30.04 8.46
N ILE A 180 26.49 -29.50 7.45
CA ILE A 180 26.51 -28.07 7.16
C ILE A 180 25.09 -27.56 6.83
N GLN A 181 24.31 -28.36 6.09
CA GLN A 181 22.92 -28.03 5.79
C GLN A 181 22.08 -27.90 7.06
N LYS A 182 22.17 -28.86 7.99
CA LYS A 182 21.46 -28.82 9.28
C LYS A 182 21.89 -27.62 10.12
N GLU A 183 23.19 -27.38 10.21
CA GLU A 183 23.76 -26.24 10.95
C GLU A 183 23.22 -24.90 10.43
N ILE A 184 23.29 -24.67 9.12
CA ILE A 184 22.79 -23.44 8.48
C ILE A 184 21.28 -23.30 8.65
N ILE A 185 20.51 -24.37 8.50
CA ILE A 185 19.06 -24.35 8.70
C ILE A 185 18.73 -24.01 10.17
N SER A 186 19.43 -24.59 11.15
CA SER A 186 19.23 -24.23 12.57
C SER A 186 19.47 -22.74 12.82
N VAL A 187 20.56 -22.18 12.27
CA VAL A 187 20.85 -20.74 12.38
C VAL A 187 19.76 -19.91 11.71
N TYR A 188 19.26 -20.34 10.55
CA TYR A 188 18.22 -19.60 9.85
C TYR A 188 16.86 -19.64 10.56
N LYS A 189 16.53 -20.77 11.20
CA LYS A 189 15.33 -20.91 12.05
C LYS A 189 15.32 -19.87 13.17
N LEU A 190 16.47 -19.59 13.79
CA LEU A 190 16.58 -18.55 14.82
C LEU A 190 16.16 -17.17 14.31
N LEU A 191 16.31 -16.86 13.02
CA LEU A 191 15.84 -15.60 12.44
C LEU A 191 14.35 -15.64 12.10
N LEU A 192 13.90 -16.71 11.44
CA LEU A 192 12.59 -16.75 10.78
C LEU A 192 11.43 -17.12 11.70
N LEU A 193 11.69 -17.95 12.70
CA LEU A 193 10.67 -18.48 13.61
C LEU A 193 10.55 -17.65 14.89
N ASP A 194 9.39 -17.75 15.53
CA ASP A 194 9.21 -17.23 16.89
C ASP A 194 10.20 -17.91 17.85
N SER A 195 10.78 -17.13 18.77
CA SER A 195 11.82 -17.65 19.66
C SER A 195 11.33 -18.75 20.61
N SER A 196 10.02 -18.83 20.87
CA SER A 196 9.42 -19.93 21.63
C SER A 196 9.58 -21.28 20.93
N LEU A 197 9.57 -21.31 19.60
CA LEU A 197 9.76 -22.52 18.78
C LEU A 197 11.23 -22.93 18.69
N THR A 198 12.16 -22.02 18.98
CA THR A 198 13.61 -22.26 18.86
C THR A 198 14.33 -22.40 20.19
N CYS A 199 13.60 -22.52 21.29
CA CYS A 199 14.15 -22.60 22.65
C CYS A 199 15.09 -23.81 22.87
N THR A 200 14.94 -24.86 22.06
CA THR A 200 15.82 -26.03 22.06
C THR A 200 17.13 -25.81 21.29
N ILE A 201 17.17 -24.83 20.39
CA ILE A 201 18.33 -24.50 19.55
C ILE A 201 19.25 -23.53 20.28
N ALA A 202 18.69 -22.46 20.86
CA ALA A 202 19.44 -21.40 21.51
C ALA A 202 18.62 -20.69 22.61
N ASN A 203 19.29 -19.89 23.45
CA ASN A 203 18.63 -19.11 24.48
C ASN A 203 17.70 -18.03 23.87
N GLN A 204 16.42 -18.06 24.21
CA GLN A 204 15.39 -17.17 23.67
C GLN A 204 15.73 -15.69 23.82
N ILE A 205 16.17 -15.24 24.99
CA ILE A 205 16.46 -13.82 25.26
C ILE A 205 17.60 -13.35 24.35
N GLN A 206 18.67 -14.13 24.24
CA GLN A 206 19.80 -13.80 23.37
C GLN A 206 19.40 -13.76 21.89
N VAL A 207 18.54 -14.67 21.44
CA VAL A 207 18.03 -14.69 20.06
C VAL A 207 17.23 -13.42 19.76
N GLU A 208 16.30 -13.04 20.64
CA GLU A 208 15.49 -11.82 20.46
C GLU A 208 16.35 -10.55 20.48
N GLN A 209 17.37 -10.50 21.34
CA GLN A 209 18.35 -9.41 21.33
C GLN A 209 19.08 -9.31 19.98
N LEU A 210 19.58 -10.44 19.46
CA LEU A 210 20.26 -10.45 18.16
C LEU A 210 19.30 -10.08 17.01
N LYS A 211 18.03 -10.50 17.05
CA LYS A 211 17.01 -10.10 16.07
C LYS A 211 16.77 -8.60 16.09
N LEU A 212 16.68 -7.98 17.27
CA LEU A 212 16.50 -6.53 17.42
C LEU A 212 17.69 -5.78 16.81
N ILE A 213 18.92 -6.19 17.12
CA ILE A 213 20.14 -5.60 16.56
C ILE A 213 20.15 -5.76 15.03
N HIS A 214 19.89 -6.97 14.53
CA HIS A 214 19.79 -7.26 13.11
C HIS A 214 18.77 -6.35 12.42
N ASN A 215 17.57 -6.18 12.97
CA ASN A 215 16.53 -5.33 12.38
C ASN A 215 16.91 -3.85 12.36
N ASN A 216 17.46 -3.32 13.46
CA ASN A 216 17.94 -1.94 13.51
C ASN A 216 19.05 -1.67 12.48
N ILE A 217 19.95 -2.63 12.26
CA ILE A 217 20.99 -2.54 11.23
C ILE A 217 20.36 -2.52 9.83
N ARG A 218 19.35 -3.36 9.56
CA ARG A 218 18.66 -3.38 8.26
C ARG A 218 17.95 -2.07 7.98
N ASP A 219 17.25 -1.55 8.98
CA ASP A 219 16.52 -0.28 8.90
C ASP A 219 17.48 0.87 8.63
N LEU A 220 18.59 0.94 9.36
CA LEU A 220 19.64 1.94 9.12
C LEU A 220 20.24 1.82 7.71
N ALA A 221 20.51 0.60 7.24
CA ALA A 221 21.05 0.38 5.90
C ALA A 221 20.08 0.82 4.80
N ILE A 222 18.78 0.50 4.95
CA ILE A 222 17.71 0.95 4.06
C ILE A 222 17.66 2.47 4.05
N ILE A 223 17.59 3.11 5.22
CA ILE A 223 17.51 4.57 5.28
C ILE A 223 18.75 5.18 4.65
N ALA A 224 19.96 4.73 4.99
CA ALA A 224 21.20 5.33 4.49
C ALA A 224 21.33 5.24 2.97
N LEU A 225 20.97 4.11 2.35
CA LEU A 225 21.07 3.92 0.90
C LEU A 225 19.88 4.50 0.15
N ASP A 226 18.65 4.20 0.56
CA ASP A 226 17.46 4.58 -0.20
C ASP A 226 17.14 6.07 -0.08
N SER A 227 17.38 6.69 1.09
CA SER A 227 17.15 8.13 1.24
C SER A 227 18.04 8.94 0.30
N ARG A 228 19.36 8.64 0.27
CA ARG A 228 20.33 9.32 -0.60
C ARG A 228 20.07 9.13 -2.08
N ASN A 229 19.51 7.98 -2.44
CA ASN A 229 19.23 7.67 -3.84
C ASN A 229 17.84 8.12 -4.28
N SER A 230 16.93 8.42 -3.35
CA SER A 230 15.59 8.93 -3.63
C SER A 230 15.56 10.46 -3.63
N SER A 231 14.41 11.04 -3.99
CA SER A 231 14.18 12.49 -3.91
C SER A 231 13.93 12.99 -2.48
N LEU A 232 14.21 12.17 -1.45
CA LEU A 232 14.02 12.56 -0.06
C LEU A 232 15.22 13.39 0.43
N PRO A 233 14.99 14.57 1.03
CA PRO A 233 16.05 15.41 1.55
C PRO A 233 16.53 14.92 2.93
N ILE A 234 16.76 13.61 3.08
CA ILE A 234 17.21 12.99 4.33
C ILE A 234 18.58 12.38 4.10
N ASN A 235 19.53 12.73 4.96
CA ASN A 235 20.85 12.10 4.99
C ASN A 235 21.16 11.72 6.43
N ILE A 236 21.52 10.46 6.65
CA ILE A 236 21.89 9.93 7.97
C ILE A 236 23.39 9.67 8.00
N ASP A 237 24.05 10.14 9.07
CA ASP A 237 25.39 9.69 9.42
C ASP A 237 25.29 8.34 10.14
N ILE A 238 25.79 7.30 9.47
CA ILE A 238 25.77 5.92 9.96
C ILE A 238 26.53 5.82 11.29
N LEU A 239 27.70 6.44 11.41
CA LEU A 239 28.54 6.26 12.59
C LEU A 239 27.89 6.88 13.83
N SER A 240 27.45 8.14 13.73
CA SER A 240 26.73 8.80 14.82
C SER A 240 25.45 8.05 15.20
N THR A 241 24.75 7.47 14.23
CA THR A 241 23.53 6.70 14.50
C THR A 241 23.83 5.39 15.21
N VAL A 242 24.87 4.65 14.79
CA VAL A 242 25.31 3.43 15.48
C VAL A 242 25.73 3.72 16.91
N LEU A 243 26.48 4.81 17.15
CA LEU A 243 26.87 5.23 18.51
C LEU A 243 25.67 5.58 19.40
N SER A 244 24.54 5.95 18.79
CA SER A 244 23.30 6.28 19.49
C SER A 244 22.42 5.05 19.78
N PHE A 245 22.81 3.84 19.32
CA PHE A 245 22.06 2.63 19.60
C PHE A 245 22.25 2.17 21.05
N ASP A 246 21.21 2.32 21.88
CA ASP A 246 21.13 1.58 23.15
C ASP A 246 20.29 0.30 22.96
N PHE A 247 20.97 -0.82 22.72
CA PHE A 247 20.33 -2.10 22.39
C PHE A 247 19.67 -2.83 23.59
N TYR A 248 19.72 -2.28 24.81
CA TYR A 248 19.11 -2.91 26.01
C TYR A 248 17.78 -2.27 26.43
N GLU A 249 16.72 -3.07 26.49
CA GLU A 249 15.32 -2.62 26.70
C GLU A 249 14.95 -2.18 28.13
N HIS A 250 15.85 -2.14 29.11
CA HIS A 250 15.44 -1.96 30.53
C HIS A 250 16.25 -1.00 31.40
N ARG A 251 17.18 -0.18 30.86
CA ARG A 251 17.94 0.75 31.73
C ARG A 251 17.66 2.22 31.57
N TYR A 252 17.23 2.69 30.41
CA TYR A 252 16.81 4.08 30.24
C TYR A 252 15.65 4.12 29.25
N GLN A 253 14.76 5.10 29.41
CA GLN A 253 13.64 5.37 28.53
C GLN A 253 14.14 5.43 27.08
N GLN A 254 14.05 4.31 26.36
CA GLN A 254 14.31 4.29 24.94
C GLN A 254 13.32 5.27 24.31
N THR A 255 13.84 6.40 23.82
CA THR A 255 13.34 6.85 22.53
C THR A 255 13.81 5.76 21.56
N LYS A 256 12.98 4.72 21.39
CA LYS A 256 13.34 3.49 20.66
C LYS A 256 13.99 3.90 19.34
N ALA A 257 15.05 3.25 18.87
CA ALA A 257 15.61 3.59 17.54
C ALA A 257 14.50 3.61 16.47
N SER A 258 13.47 2.77 16.64
CA SER A 258 12.23 2.77 15.88
C SER A 258 11.40 4.07 15.96
N GLN A 259 11.45 4.86 17.03
CA GLN A 259 10.83 6.20 17.08
C GLN A 259 11.51 7.19 16.13
N ILE A 260 12.79 7.01 15.81
CA ILE A 260 13.52 7.81 14.82
C ILE A 260 13.37 7.17 13.43
N PHE A 261 13.55 5.86 13.33
CA PHE A 261 13.55 5.13 12.06
C PHE A 261 12.15 4.98 11.47
N ASN A 262 11.13 4.65 12.24
CA ASN A 262 9.80 4.36 11.70
C ASN A 262 9.18 5.57 10.97
N PRO A 263 9.29 6.83 11.45
CA PRO A 263 8.81 7.98 10.68
C PRO A 263 9.54 8.14 9.34
N ILE A 264 10.87 7.95 9.33
CA ILE A 264 11.69 8.07 8.11
C ILE A 264 11.39 6.93 7.13
N LEU A 265 11.32 5.70 7.63
CA LEU A 265 10.94 4.52 6.86
C LEU A 265 9.52 4.63 6.34
N SER A 266 8.57 5.11 7.14
CA SER A 266 7.20 5.38 6.68
C SER A 266 7.20 6.36 5.52
N LEU A 267 7.95 7.47 5.63
CA LEU A 267 8.05 8.46 4.55
C LEU A 267 8.70 7.84 3.30
N LEU A 268 9.77 7.05 3.46
CA LEU A 268 10.38 6.28 2.37
C LEU A 268 9.37 5.34 1.71
N TYR A 269 8.59 4.59 2.49
CA TYR A 269 7.57 3.71 1.97
C TYR A 269 6.53 4.47 1.17
N ASP A 270 5.98 5.55 1.70
CA ASP A 270 4.93 6.33 1.03
C ASP A 270 5.43 7.02 -0.26
N THR A 271 6.66 7.55 -0.23
CA THR A 271 7.20 8.35 -1.33
C THR A 271 7.86 7.53 -2.44
N LEU A 272 8.44 6.38 -2.10
CA LEU A 272 9.26 5.56 -3.01
C LEU A 272 8.61 4.21 -3.31
N TYR A 273 8.36 3.38 -2.28
CA TYR A 273 7.89 2.00 -2.45
C TYR A 273 6.43 1.92 -2.87
N LEU A 274 5.58 2.70 -2.22
CA LEU A 274 4.15 2.82 -2.50
C LEU A 274 3.87 3.93 -3.49
N ASN A 275 4.87 4.55 -4.12
CA ASN A 275 4.63 5.55 -5.15
C ASN A 275 3.77 4.95 -6.28
N ILE A 276 2.81 5.72 -6.79
CA ILE A 276 1.94 5.29 -7.90
C ILE A 276 2.77 4.79 -9.09
N LYS A 277 3.89 5.45 -9.44
CA LYS A 277 4.74 5.02 -10.55
C LYS A 277 5.39 3.67 -10.28
N SER A 278 5.93 3.48 -9.08
CA SER A 278 6.53 2.21 -8.64
C SER A 278 5.52 1.08 -8.69
N GLN A 279 4.35 1.27 -8.09
CA GLN A 279 3.29 0.26 -8.02
C GLN A 279 2.74 -0.07 -9.41
N THR A 280 2.60 0.93 -10.29
CA THR A 280 2.17 0.71 -11.69
C THR A 280 3.17 -0.15 -12.46
N HIS A 281 4.48 0.11 -12.32
CA HIS A 281 5.52 -0.70 -12.97
C HIS A 281 5.60 -2.11 -12.39
N GLN A 282 5.54 -2.26 -11.07
CA GLN A 282 5.52 -3.56 -10.40
C GLN A 282 4.33 -4.39 -10.89
N ARG A 283 3.12 -3.82 -10.90
CA ARG A 283 1.93 -4.55 -11.30
C ARG A 283 1.94 -4.94 -12.78
N ALA A 284 2.41 -4.05 -13.66
CA ALA A 284 2.56 -4.37 -15.09
C ALA A 284 3.54 -5.54 -15.29
N TYR A 285 4.67 -5.51 -14.58
CA TYR A 285 5.65 -6.59 -14.60
C TYR A 285 5.06 -7.92 -14.11
N GLU A 286 4.32 -7.92 -12.99
CA GLU A 286 3.70 -9.14 -12.45
C GLU A 286 2.79 -9.82 -13.47
N ILE A 287 1.97 -9.05 -14.19
CA ILE A 287 1.04 -9.58 -15.20
C ILE A 287 1.82 -10.21 -16.36
N ASN A 288 2.83 -9.50 -16.85
CA ASN A 288 3.68 -9.99 -17.93
C ASN A 288 4.47 -11.22 -17.48
N ALA A 289 4.98 -11.24 -16.25
CA ALA A 289 5.70 -12.36 -15.66
C ALA A 289 4.81 -13.59 -15.59
N LEU A 290 3.60 -13.47 -15.04
CA LEU A 290 2.63 -14.57 -14.95
C LEU A 290 2.32 -15.19 -16.32
N ALA A 291 2.20 -14.36 -17.37
CA ALA A 291 1.95 -14.84 -18.73
C ALA A 291 3.10 -15.69 -19.30
N THR A 292 4.33 -15.52 -18.79
CA THR A 292 5.52 -16.29 -19.22
C THR A 292 5.81 -17.54 -18.40
N LEU A 293 5.14 -17.72 -17.25
CA LEU A 293 5.41 -18.80 -16.33
C LEU A 293 4.80 -20.12 -16.82
N ASN A 294 5.61 -21.00 -17.40
CA ASN A 294 5.23 -22.34 -17.85
C ASN A 294 5.05 -23.35 -16.69
N ASP A 295 4.65 -24.59 -17.00
CA ASP A 295 4.45 -25.64 -15.99
C ASP A 295 5.76 -26.28 -15.48
N ASP A 296 6.91 -25.92 -16.04
CA ASP A 296 8.21 -26.29 -15.46
C ASP A 296 8.57 -25.33 -14.32
N TYR A 297 8.18 -25.74 -13.12
CA TYR A 297 8.34 -24.96 -11.90
C TYR A 297 9.81 -24.68 -11.55
N ASN A 298 10.73 -25.60 -11.86
CA ASN A 298 12.15 -25.38 -11.58
C ASN A 298 12.72 -24.34 -12.53
N LEU A 299 12.41 -24.45 -13.83
CA LEU A 299 12.84 -23.48 -14.83
C LEU A 299 12.29 -22.08 -14.52
N CYS A 300 11.03 -21.98 -14.07
CA CYS A 300 10.44 -20.71 -13.64
C CYS A 300 11.24 -20.04 -12.51
N ILE A 301 11.59 -20.80 -11.46
CA ILE A 301 12.35 -20.27 -10.32
C ILE A 301 13.78 -19.90 -10.75
N GLU A 302 14.45 -20.72 -11.55
CA GLU A 302 15.80 -20.40 -12.03
C GLU A 302 15.81 -19.17 -12.95
N LYS A 303 14.79 -19.02 -13.80
CA LYS A 303 14.63 -17.84 -14.64
C LYS A 303 14.45 -16.58 -13.78
N ALA A 304 13.59 -16.63 -12.76
CA ALA A 304 13.38 -15.52 -11.82
C ALA A 304 14.68 -15.14 -11.08
N LEU A 305 15.48 -16.12 -10.66
CA LEU A 305 16.74 -15.89 -9.94
C LEU A 305 17.87 -15.33 -10.82
N SER A 306 17.89 -15.65 -12.11
CA SER A 306 19.01 -15.33 -13.01
C SER A 306 18.76 -14.10 -13.88
N VAL A 307 17.72 -14.14 -14.70
CA VAL A 307 17.48 -13.16 -15.78
C VAL A 307 16.21 -12.34 -15.56
N GLY A 308 15.30 -12.80 -14.68
CA GLY A 308 13.99 -12.22 -14.45
C GLY A 308 12.90 -12.86 -15.31
N LEU A 309 11.66 -12.80 -14.84
CA LEU A 309 10.51 -13.44 -15.47
C LEU A 309 9.99 -12.71 -16.72
N ALA A 310 10.03 -11.38 -16.73
CA ALA A 310 9.51 -10.54 -17.82
C ALA A 310 10.45 -9.37 -18.15
N ASN A 311 10.08 -8.57 -19.16
CA ASN A 311 10.79 -7.34 -19.48
C ASN A 311 10.47 -6.25 -18.44
N PRO A 312 11.46 -5.75 -17.66
CA PRO A 312 11.23 -4.74 -16.62
C PRO A 312 10.90 -3.34 -17.18
N GLU A 313 11.14 -3.09 -18.47
CA GLU A 313 10.86 -1.79 -19.11
C GLU A 313 9.44 -1.69 -19.69
N GLU A 314 8.70 -2.80 -19.73
CA GLU A 314 7.35 -2.83 -20.29
C GLU A 314 6.30 -2.44 -19.24
N CYS A 315 5.64 -1.30 -19.45
CA CYS A 315 4.52 -0.85 -18.62
C CYS A 315 3.30 -0.52 -19.50
N ASN A 316 2.35 -1.45 -19.52
CA ASN A 316 1.10 -1.33 -20.28
C ASN A 316 -0.10 -0.91 -19.42
N LEU A 317 0.15 -0.40 -18.21
CA LEU A 317 -0.89 0.02 -17.26
C LEU A 317 -0.94 1.55 -17.14
N ILE A 318 -2.15 2.07 -16.98
CA ILE A 318 -2.41 3.46 -16.63
C ILE A 318 -3.11 3.45 -15.28
N HIS A 319 -2.50 4.07 -14.26
CA HIS A 319 -3.15 4.27 -12.97
C HIS A 319 -4.44 5.07 -13.12
N PHE A 320 -5.51 4.57 -12.51
CA PHE A 320 -6.83 5.20 -12.55
C PHE A 320 -7.18 5.78 -11.18
N LEU A 321 -7.13 4.96 -10.13
CA LEU A 321 -7.58 5.31 -8.79
C LEU A 321 -6.66 4.67 -7.76
N ARG A 322 -6.38 5.42 -6.68
CA ARG A 322 -5.82 4.89 -5.45
C ARG A 322 -6.85 5.01 -4.34
N ALA A 323 -7.07 3.93 -3.60
CA ALA A 323 -7.85 3.90 -2.37
C ALA A 323 -6.93 3.54 -1.21
N GLU A 324 -7.00 4.32 -0.13
CA GLU A 324 -6.15 4.16 1.04
C GLU A 324 -7.00 3.88 2.27
N LEU A 325 -6.68 2.81 3.00
CA LEU A 325 -7.46 2.36 4.15
C LEU A 325 -6.54 1.93 5.28
N HIS A 326 -6.93 2.19 6.52
CA HIS A 326 -6.23 1.67 7.69
C HIS A 326 -6.66 0.23 7.97
N ILE A 327 -5.74 -0.67 8.33
CA ILE A 327 -6.04 -2.10 8.56
C ILE A 327 -7.03 -2.33 9.71
N ASP A 328 -7.12 -1.41 10.66
CA ASP A 328 -8.09 -1.53 11.76
C ASP A 328 -9.53 -1.26 11.32
N ASN A 329 -9.70 -0.65 10.14
CA ASN A 329 -11.00 -0.28 9.58
C ASN A 329 -11.47 -1.29 8.53
N VAL A 330 -10.84 -2.46 8.42
CA VAL A 330 -11.20 -3.48 7.43
C VAL A 330 -11.53 -4.80 8.11
N ASP A 331 -12.51 -5.53 7.56
CA ASP A 331 -12.93 -6.84 8.05
C ASP A 331 -11.84 -7.91 7.76
N GLU A 332 -11.22 -7.80 6.58
CA GLU A 332 -10.22 -8.73 6.07
C GLU A 332 -8.82 -8.37 6.62
N LYS A 333 -8.49 -8.88 7.82
CA LYS A 333 -7.13 -8.76 8.39
C LYS A 333 -6.08 -9.53 7.58
N HIS A 334 -6.46 -10.65 6.96
CA HIS A 334 -5.56 -11.44 6.12
C HIS A 334 -5.36 -10.81 4.73
N SER A 335 -4.13 -10.42 4.42
CA SER A 335 -3.79 -9.75 3.15
C SER A 335 -4.10 -10.60 1.91
N GLY A 336 -4.04 -11.94 2.00
CA GLY A 336 -4.41 -12.83 0.90
C GLY A 336 -5.90 -12.77 0.54
N GLU A 337 -6.79 -12.64 1.52
CA GLU A 337 -8.22 -12.47 1.28
C GLU A 337 -8.52 -11.09 0.71
N ALA A 338 -7.91 -10.05 1.30
CA ALA A 338 -8.02 -8.68 0.81
C ALA A 338 -7.56 -8.53 -0.64
N LEU A 339 -6.47 -9.21 -1.02
CA LEU A 339 -6.00 -9.23 -2.40
C LEU A 339 -7.03 -9.90 -3.33
N ARG A 340 -7.60 -11.04 -2.94
CA ARG A 340 -8.65 -11.70 -3.73
C ARG A 340 -9.86 -10.80 -3.91
N ASN A 341 -10.28 -10.10 -2.86
CA ASN A 341 -11.37 -9.14 -2.91
C ASN A 341 -11.03 -7.97 -3.85
N CYS A 342 -9.83 -7.39 -3.75
CA CYS A 342 -9.34 -6.33 -4.64
C CYS A 342 -9.34 -6.76 -6.12
N LEU A 343 -8.88 -7.99 -6.41
CA LEU A 343 -8.85 -8.55 -7.76
C LEU A 343 -10.26 -8.82 -8.34
N THR A 344 -11.32 -8.80 -7.53
CA THR A 344 -12.70 -8.87 -8.06
C THR A 344 -13.07 -7.68 -8.94
N VAL A 345 -12.27 -6.60 -8.94
CA VAL A 345 -12.44 -5.48 -9.87
C VAL A 345 -12.49 -5.93 -11.33
N LYS A 346 -11.81 -7.05 -11.63
CA LYS A 346 -11.69 -7.63 -12.96
C LYS A 346 -12.97 -8.29 -13.46
N ARG A 347 -13.91 -8.68 -12.58
CA ARG A 347 -15.10 -9.47 -12.94
C ARG A 347 -15.84 -8.86 -14.14
N GLU A 348 -16.05 -9.69 -15.16
CA GLU A 348 -16.66 -9.37 -16.47
C GLU A 348 -15.84 -8.44 -17.39
N ILE A 349 -14.69 -7.92 -16.94
CA ILE A 349 -13.80 -7.01 -17.67
C ILE A 349 -12.31 -7.40 -17.53
N ASN A 350 -12.03 -8.69 -17.39
CA ASN A 350 -10.75 -9.24 -16.90
C ASN A 350 -9.48 -8.85 -17.66
N ASN A 351 -9.60 -8.42 -18.93
CA ASN A 351 -8.47 -8.08 -19.80
C ASN A 351 -8.26 -6.56 -19.95
N TYR A 352 -9.16 -5.75 -19.38
CA TYR A 352 -9.18 -4.30 -19.61
C TYR A 352 -8.73 -3.50 -18.40
N VAL A 353 -8.79 -4.10 -17.21
CA VAL A 353 -8.47 -3.47 -15.94
C VAL A 353 -7.68 -4.42 -15.07
N GLU A 354 -6.94 -3.83 -14.14
CA GLU A 354 -6.14 -4.54 -13.15
C GLU A 354 -6.25 -3.85 -11.80
N ALA A 355 -5.84 -4.55 -10.75
CA ALA A 355 -5.65 -3.97 -9.45
C ALA A 355 -4.46 -4.58 -8.72
N SER A 356 -3.92 -3.84 -7.77
CA SER A 356 -2.91 -4.30 -6.82
C SER A 356 -3.33 -3.95 -5.40
N LEU A 357 -2.71 -4.66 -4.46
CA LEU A 357 -2.83 -4.38 -3.04
C LEU A 357 -1.43 -4.34 -2.44
N ASP A 358 -1.14 -3.28 -1.71
CA ASP A 358 0.10 -3.14 -0.96
C ASP A 358 -0.17 -2.46 0.40
N TYR A 359 0.82 -2.38 1.28
CA TYR A 359 0.66 -1.70 2.55
C TYR A 359 1.97 -1.11 3.07
N ASN A 360 1.84 -0.04 3.86
CA ASN A 360 2.95 0.53 4.62
C ASN A 360 3.00 -0.20 5.98
N PRO A 361 4.07 -0.97 6.27
CA PRO A 361 4.18 -1.72 7.52
C PRO A 361 4.37 -0.84 8.76
N PHE A 362 4.70 0.44 8.60
CA PHE A 362 4.93 1.38 9.70
C PHE A 362 3.70 2.20 10.07
N THR A 363 2.74 2.35 9.15
CA THR A 363 1.48 3.09 9.38
C THR A 363 0.25 2.21 9.31
N SER A 364 0.42 0.91 9.05
CA SER A 364 -0.69 -0.03 8.86
C SER A 364 -1.70 0.40 7.78
N LYS A 365 -1.23 1.24 6.85
CA LYS A 365 -2.02 1.81 5.77
C LYS A 365 -1.95 0.89 4.57
N ARG A 366 -3.08 0.35 4.19
CA ARG A 366 -3.31 -0.47 3.00
C ARG A 366 -3.63 0.43 1.82
N VAL A 367 -2.99 0.15 0.69
CA VAL A 367 -3.14 0.88 -0.57
C VAL A 367 -3.67 -0.07 -1.63
N MET A 368 -4.84 0.26 -2.17
CA MET A 368 -5.42 -0.42 -3.32
C MET A 368 -5.28 0.49 -4.54
N ASP A 369 -4.56 0.03 -5.55
CA ASP A 369 -4.46 0.74 -6.82
C ASP A 369 -5.28 0.01 -7.88
N PHE A 370 -6.01 0.79 -8.67
CA PHE A 370 -6.79 0.32 -9.80
C PHE A 370 -6.23 0.89 -11.09
N TYR A 371 -6.11 0.04 -12.11
CA TYR A 371 -5.43 0.35 -13.35
C TYR A 371 -6.32 0.05 -14.55
N MET A 372 -6.11 0.83 -15.62
CA MET A 372 -6.62 0.52 -16.96
C MET A 372 -5.48 -0.05 -17.80
N VAL A 373 -5.77 -1.09 -18.58
CA VAL A 373 -4.83 -1.62 -19.57
C VAL A 373 -4.80 -0.67 -20.77
N LYS A 374 -3.60 -0.13 -21.06
CA LYS A 374 -3.35 0.83 -22.13
C LYS A 374 -3.84 0.28 -23.46
N GLU A 375 -4.45 1.15 -24.27
CA GLU A 375 -5.00 0.85 -25.61
C GLU A 375 -6.18 -0.15 -25.66
N GLN A 376 -6.38 -0.97 -24.62
CA GLN A 376 -7.47 -1.95 -24.56
C GLN A 376 -8.73 -1.39 -23.89
N PHE A 377 -8.57 -0.56 -22.85
CA PHE A 377 -9.70 -0.03 -22.09
C PHE A 377 -10.58 0.92 -22.92
N LYS A 378 -11.88 0.63 -23.00
CA LYS A 378 -12.88 1.43 -23.72
C LYS A 378 -13.80 2.14 -22.74
N GLY A 379 -14.24 3.36 -23.05
CA GLY A 379 -15.11 4.17 -22.19
C GLY A 379 -16.40 3.46 -21.75
N LYS A 380 -16.98 2.60 -22.60
CA LYS A 380 -18.14 1.77 -22.26
C LYS A 380 -17.91 0.82 -21.06
N LEU A 381 -16.67 0.47 -20.74
CA LEU A 381 -16.35 -0.39 -19.60
C LEU A 381 -16.30 0.37 -18.27
N LEU A 382 -16.28 1.71 -18.32
CA LEU A 382 -16.14 2.56 -17.15
C LEU A 382 -17.28 2.39 -16.12
N PRO A 383 -18.58 2.28 -16.49
CA PRO A 383 -19.64 2.00 -15.54
C PRO A 383 -19.41 0.69 -14.75
N LYS A 384 -19.08 -0.40 -15.46
CA LYS A 384 -18.81 -1.69 -14.83
C LYS A 384 -17.57 -1.63 -13.94
N PHE A 385 -16.51 -0.98 -14.39
CA PHE A 385 -15.28 -0.81 -13.62
C PHE A 385 -15.54 -0.06 -12.30
N LEU A 386 -16.23 1.07 -12.37
CA LEU A 386 -16.62 1.85 -11.19
C LEU A 386 -17.55 1.06 -10.26
N SER A 387 -18.50 0.31 -10.81
CA SER A 387 -19.40 -0.53 -10.02
C SER A 387 -18.63 -1.63 -9.27
N ASN A 388 -17.62 -2.23 -9.88
CA ASN A 388 -16.80 -3.24 -9.21
C ASN A 388 -15.92 -2.61 -8.11
N ILE A 389 -15.33 -1.43 -8.36
CA ILE A 389 -14.61 -0.66 -7.32
C ILE A 389 -15.55 -0.34 -6.15
N ASN A 390 -16.76 0.17 -6.44
CA ASN A 390 -17.75 0.48 -5.41
C ASN A 390 -18.12 -0.74 -4.57
N HIS A 391 -18.30 -1.90 -5.19
CA HIS A 391 -18.56 -3.13 -4.46
C HIS A 391 -17.42 -3.51 -3.48
N ILE A 392 -16.16 -3.29 -3.89
CA ILE A 392 -15.01 -3.49 -3.01
C ILE A 392 -15.09 -2.51 -1.83
N LEU A 393 -15.36 -1.23 -2.08
CA LEU A 393 -15.44 -0.21 -1.03
C LEU A 393 -16.66 -0.37 -0.11
N ASP A 394 -17.80 -0.83 -0.63
CA ASP A 394 -19.01 -1.10 0.17
C ASP A 394 -18.72 -2.15 1.24
N LYS A 395 -17.99 -3.21 0.89
CA LYS A 395 -17.54 -4.22 1.87
C LYS A 395 -16.65 -3.60 2.95
N GLN A 396 -15.84 -2.61 2.60
CA GLN A 396 -15.00 -1.91 3.57
C GLN A 396 -15.82 -1.02 4.48
N ILE A 397 -16.86 -0.33 3.98
CA ILE A 397 -17.79 0.41 4.84
C ILE A 397 -18.44 -0.51 5.87
N VAL A 398 -18.95 -1.66 5.40
CA VAL A 398 -19.55 -2.67 6.28
C VAL A 398 -18.52 -3.18 7.29
N GLY A 399 -17.29 -3.45 6.86
CA GLY A 399 -16.20 -3.86 7.74
C GLY A 399 -15.86 -2.83 8.82
N THR A 400 -15.70 -1.54 8.45
CA THR A 400 -15.47 -0.44 9.42
C THR A 400 -16.59 -0.42 10.46
N TYR A 401 -17.85 -0.44 9.99
CA TYR A 401 -19.02 -0.38 10.85
C TYR A 401 -19.09 -1.59 11.80
N SER A 402 -18.97 -2.80 11.26
CA SER A 402 -19.01 -4.05 12.03
C SER A 402 -17.88 -4.13 13.04
N ASN A 403 -16.65 -3.72 12.69
CA ASN A 403 -15.52 -3.69 13.61
C ASN A 403 -15.79 -2.74 14.79
N TYR A 404 -16.31 -1.55 14.53
CA TYR A 404 -16.63 -0.58 15.57
C TYR A 404 -17.71 -1.12 16.52
N ILE A 405 -18.82 -1.62 15.97
CA ILE A 405 -19.90 -2.22 16.76
C ILE A 405 -19.38 -3.39 17.60
N SER A 406 -18.53 -4.25 17.03
CA SER A 406 -17.95 -5.38 17.77
C SER A 406 -17.12 -4.93 18.97
N GLN A 407 -16.36 -3.83 18.84
CA GLN A 407 -15.59 -3.25 19.94
C GLN A 407 -16.47 -2.65 21.04
N LYS A 408 -17.66 -2.13 20.67
CA LYS A 408 -18.62 -1.52 21.59
C LYS A 408 -19.62 -2.51 22.18
N LEU A 409 -19.69 -3.74 21.66
CA LEU A 409 -20.61 -4.77 22.12
C LEU A 409 -20.54 -5.03 23.64
N PRO A 410 -19.36 -5.04 24.31
CA PRO A 410 -19.29 -5.15 25.76
C PRO A 410 -19.98 -3.98 26.50
N ILE A 411 -19.89 -2.77 25.95
CA ILE A 411 -20.53 -1.57 26.51
C ILE A 411 -22.04 -1.67 26.36
N ILE A 412 -22.53 -2.05 25.17
CA ILE A 412 -23.96 -2.24 24.91
C ILE A 412 -24.54 -3.30 25.88
N LYS A 413 -23.84 -4.41 26.08
CA LYS A 413 -24.23 -5.44 27.05
C LYS A 413 -24.25 -4.90 28.48
N GLY A 414 -23.24 -4.12 28.87
CA GLY A 414 -23.19 -3.49 30.18
C GLY A 414 -24.32 -2.48 30.42
N ILE A 415 -24.75 -1.75 29.37
CA ILE A 415 -25.92 -0.87 29.41
C ILE A 415 -27.19 -1.68 29.62
N ASP A 416 -27.42 -2.73 28.81
CA ASP A 416 -28.60 -3.59 28.95
C ASP A 416 -28.66 -4.23 30.37
N GLU A 417 -27.52 -4.65 30.92
CA GLU A 417 -27.45 -5.16 32.30
C GLU A 417 -27.66 -4.08 33.36
N GLY A 418 -27.19 -2.86 33.11
CA GLY A 418 -27.35 -1.72 34.00
C GLY A 418 -28.80 -1.24 34.06
N ILE A 419 -29.45 -1.10 32.91
CA ILE A 419 -30.86 -0.71 32.80
C ILE A 419 -31.75 -1.71 33.56
N LYS A 420 -31.53 -3.03 33.38
CA LYS A 420 -32.27 -4.07 34.10
C LYS A 420 -32.13 -4.02 35.63
N LYS A 421 -31.07 -3.39 36.14
CA LYS A 421 -30.85 -3.21 37.60
C LYS A 421 -31.56 -1.98 38.14
N ILE A 422 -31.96 -1.06 37.28
CA ILE A 422 -32.70 0.14 37.66
C ILE A 422 -34.18 -0.20 37.45
N SER A 423 -34.99 -0.18 38.51
CA SER A 423 -36.42 -0.45 38.43
C SER A 423 -37.16 0.69 37.72
N LEU A 424 -37.02 0.78 36.40
CA LEU A 424 -37.74 1.72 35.53
C LEU A 424 -39.09 1.14 35.12
N GLU A 425 -40.02 2.01 34.76
CA GLU A 425 -41.21 1.57 34.03
C GLU A 425 -40.81 1.12 32.62
N ALA A 426 -41.52 0.14 32.06
CA ALA A 426 -41.14 -0.50 30.79
C ALA A 426 -40.96 0.51 29.63
N GLN A 427 -41.75 1.59 29.63
CA GLN A 427 -41.68 2.64 28.62
C GLN A 427 -40.42 3.52 28.76
N ASP A 428 -39.99 3.77 30.00
CA ASP A 428 -38.76 4.51 30.29
C ASP A 428 -37.51 3.66 30.02
N GLU A 429 -37.58 2.36 30.30
CA GLU A 429 -36.55 1.38 29.92
C GLU A 429 -36.35 1.34 28.41
N GLU A 430 -37.44 1.23 27.63
CA GLU A 430 -37.39 1.22 26.16
C GLU A 430 -36.84 2.54 25.62
N THR A 431 -37.33 3.69 26.10
CA THR A 431 -36.88 5.01 25.64
C THR A 431 -35.40 5.25 25.96
N LEU A 432 -34.95 4.91 27.16
CA LEU A 432 -33.55 5.06 27.57
C LEU A 432 -32.65 4.12 26.75
N ARG A 433 -33.09 2.88 26.54
CA ARG A 433 -32.38 1.89 25.74
C ARG A 433 -32.23 2.34 24.30
N ASP A 434 -33.32 2.78 23.67
CA ASP A 434 -33.32 3.24 22.28
C ASP A 434 -32.45 4.49 22.11
N SER A 435 -32.52 5.46 23.02
CA SER A 435 -31.67 6.66 22.99
C SER A 435 -30.18 6.32 23.13
N LEU A 436 -29.82 5.41 24.04
CA LEU A 436 -28.42 4.98 24.22
C LEU A 436 -27.92 4.14 23.05
N ILE A 437 -28.74 3.22 22.54
CA ILE A 437 -28.41 2.41 21.35
C ILE A 437 -28.29 3.31 20.11
N GLU A 438 -29.17 4.28 19.92
CA GLU A 438 -29.12 5.24 18.82
C GLU A 438 -27.83 6.07 18.89
N SER A 439 -27.48 6.59 20.06
CA SER A 439 -26.22 7.32 20.27
C SER A 439 -24.99 6.46 19.91
N ILE A 440 -24.95 5.22 20.39
CA ILE A 440 -23.87 4.27 20.09
C ILE A 440 -23.87 3.85 18.61
N SER A 441 -25.04 3.83 17.96
CA SER A 441 -25.20 3.43 16.55
C SER A 441 -24.89 4.56 15.57
N ASN A 442 -24.97 5.82 16.01
CA ASN A 442 -24.65 7.00 15.20
C ASN A 442 -23.13 7.27 15.15
N GLU A 443 -22.40 7.03 16.24
CA GLU A 443 -20.92 7.14 16.27
C GLU A 443 -20.19 6.35 15.15
N PRO A 444 -20.51 5.08 14.88
CA PRO A 444 -19.85 4.33 13.81
C PRO A 444 -20.13 4.92 12.42
N TRP A 445 -21.29 5.54 12.20
CA TRP A 445 -21.57 6.21 10.93
C TRP A 445 -20.74 7.48 10.75
N GLU A 446 -20.47 8.23 11.83
CA GLU A 446 -19.53 9.35 11.78
C GLU A 446 -18.10 8.87 11.50
N LEU A 447 -17.68 7.73 12.05
CA LEU A 447 -16.39 7.13 11.72
C LEU A 447 -16.33 6.62 10.28
N VAL A 448 -17.39 5.98 9.78
CA VAL A 448 -17.50 5.61 8.36
C VAL A 448 -17.40 6.85 7.47
N LYS A 449 -18.08 7.95 7.85
CA LYS A 449 -17.97 9.22 7.14
C LYS A 449 -16.52 9.72 7.12
N GLU A 450 -15.88 9.79 8.27
CA GLU A 450 -14.51 10.29 8.40
C GLU A 450 -13.48 9.43 7.65
N LYS A 451 -13.60 8.09 7.76
CA LYS A 451 -12.58 7.15 7.28
C LYS A 451 -12.80 6.67 5.85
N ASN A 452 -14.06 6.54 5.39
CA ASN A 452 -14.35 5.92 4.09
C ASN A 452 -14.73 6.94 3.00
N ILE A 453 -15.38 8.08 3.33
CA ILE A 453 -15.75 9.11 2.34
C ILE A 453 -14.55 9.67 1.56
N PRO A 454 -13.36 9.91 2.16
CA PRO A 454 -12.20 10.36 1.41
C PRO A 454 -11.89 9.49 0.19
N THR A 455 -12.15 8.17 0.25
CA THR A 455 -11.93 7.27 -0.89
C THR A 455 -12.94 7.49 -2.03
N PHE A 456 -14.20 7.82 -1.72
CA PHE A 456 -15.20 8.11 -2.75
C PHE A 456 -14.96 9.45 -3.44
N LYS A 457 -14.38 10.42 -2.73
CA LYS A 457 -13.85 11.64 -3.34
C LYS A 457 -12.79 11.29 -4.40
N GLU A 458 -11.88 10.37 -4.11
CA GLU A 458 -10.86 9.95 -5.08
C GLU A 458 -11.48 9.28 -6.32
N ILE A 459 -12.60 8.55 -6.20
CA ILE A 459 -13.35 8.06 -7.38
C ILE A 459 -13.81 9.22 -8.26
N LEU A 460 -14.41 10.25 -7.65
CA LEU A 460 -14.89 11.41 -8.37
C LEU A 460 -13.76 12.12 -9.12
N TRP A 461 -12.59 12.23 -8.49
CA TRP A 461 -11.37 12.78 -9.08
C TRP A 461 -10.78 11.94 -10.18
N ALA A 462 -10.70 10.63 -10.00
CA ALA A 462 -10.27 9.71 -11.05
C ALA A 462 -11.15 9.84 -12.29
N VAL A 463 -12.47 9.90 -12.11
CA VAL A 463 -13.43 10.05 -13.21
C VAL A 463 -13.34 11.43 -13.86
N LEU A 464 -13.20 12.51 -13.10
CA LEU A 464 -13.01 13.85 -13.67
C LEU A 464 -11.71 13.91 -14.49
N LYS A 465 -10.59 13.44 -13.91
CA LYS A 465 -9.29 13.37 -14.58
C LYS A 465 -9.33 12.53 -15.85
N TYR A 466 -10.10 11.44 -15.86
CA TYR A 466 -10.29 10.62 -17.05
C TYR A 466 -10.91 11.41 -18.23
N HIS A 467 -11.72 12.43 -17.96
CA HIS A 467 -12.42 13.23 -18.98
C HIS A 467 -11.77 14.58 -19.28
N VAL A 468 -10.85 15.05 -18.44
CA VAL A 468 -10.12 16.32 -18.64
C VAL A 468 -8.80 16.05 -19.39
N LYS A 469 -8.31 17.03 -20.15
CA LYS A 469 -6.98 16.92 -20.82
C LYS A 469 -5.85 16.93 -19.80
N GLU A 470 -4.80 16.16 -20.06
CA GLU A 470 -3.69 15.91 -19.11
C GLU A 470 -2.90 17.15 -18.70
N ASN A 471 -2.94 18.22 -19.48
CA ASN A 471 -2.27 19.48 -19.19
C ASN A 471 -3.03 20.36 -18.17
N TYR A 472 -4.27 20.01 -17.83
CA TYR A 472 -5.05 20.74 -16.84
C TYR A 472 -5.02 20.06 -15.47
N TYR A 473 -5.03 20.89 -14.45
CA TYR A 473 -5.03 20.52 -13.05
C TYR A 473 -6.29 21.10 -12.41
N PHE A 474 -6.79 20.47 -11.36
CA PHE A 474 -7.99 20.94 -10.68
C PHE A 474 -7.76 20.96 -9.18
N ASP A 475 -8.37 21.94 -8.52
CA ASP A 475 -8.32 22.12 -7.08
C ASP A 475 -9.70 22.49 -6.56
N ILE A 476 -9.96 22.16 -5.29
CA ILE A 476 -11.18 22.60 -4.62
C ILE A 476 -10.92 23.99 -4.08
N ASP A 477 -11.88 24.89 -4.25
CA ASP A 477 -11.80 26.18 -3.58
C ASP A 477 -12.02 26.00 -2.06
N HIS A 478 -10.94 25.74 -1.34
CA HIS A 478 -10.91 25.57 0.11
C HIS A 478 -11.30 26.84 0.88
N HIS A 479 -11.38 27.98 0.21
CA HIS A 479 -11.76 29.25 0.84
C HIS A 479 -13.28 29.40 1.01
N THR A 480 -14.08 28.46 0.50
CA THR A 480 -15.55 28.62 0.44
C THR A 480 -16.33 28.21 1.69
N SER A 481 -15.80 27.35 2.59
CA SER A 481 -16.33 27.20 3.97
C SER A 481 -15.44 26.30 4.84
N LYS A 482 -15.36 26.57 6.15
CA LYS A 482 -14.84 25.61 7.14
C LYS A 482 -15.94 24.74 7.78
N ASP A 483 -17.20 25.02 7.47
CA ASP A 483 -18.33 24.64 8.31
C ASP A 483 -19.15 23.45 7.79
N TYR A 484 -18.86 22.95 6.58
CA TYR A 484 -19.50 21.76 6.00
C TYR A 484 -18.53 20.93 5.14
N ASN A 485 -18.90 19.67 4.88
CA ASN A 485 -18.10 18.77 4.06
C ASN A 485 -18.20 19.15 2.58
N PHE A 486 -17.07 19.15 1.87
CA PHE A 486 -17.04 19.50 0.44
C PHE A 486 -17.58 18.39 -0.48
N PHE A 487 -17.92 17.23 0.06
CA PHE A 487 -18.37 16.05 -0.67
C PHE A 487 -19.48 15.35 0.09
N GLY A 488 -20.36 14.70 -0.66
CA GLY A 488 -21.34 13.77 -0.09
C GLY A 488 -21.57 12.58 -1.01
N ILE A 489 -22.13 11.52 -0.43
CA ILE A 489 -22.42 10.27 -1.12
C ILE A 489 -23.82 9.76 -0.79
N LYS A 490 -24.49 9.22 -1.81
CA LYS A 490 -25.69 8.41 -1.68
C LYS A 490 -25.40 7.03 -2.25
N LEU A 491 -25.52 6.01 -1.42
CA LEU A 491 -25.24 4.62 -1.75
C LEU A 491 -26.49 3.91 -2.26
N LYS A 492 -26.29 2.81 -2.98
CA LYS A 492 -27.38 1.99 -3.53
C LYS A 492 -28.28 1.38 -2.44
N ASN A 493 -27.73 1.11 -1.26
CA ASN A 493 -28.47 0.56 -0.12
C ASN A 493 -29.45 1.56 0.53
N GLY A 494 -29.53 2.79 0.03
CA GLY A 494 -30.43 3.83 0.54
C GLY A 494 -29.76 4.81 1.52
N THR A 495 -28.53 4.56 1.96
CA THR A 495 -27.79 5.51 2.80
C THR A 495 -27.53 6.80 2.02
N ASP A 496 -28.10 7.92 2.49
CA ASP A 496 -28.01 9.24 1.85
C ASP A 496 -27.28 10.23 2.76
N LEU A 497 -25.96 10.31 2.60
CA LEU A 497 -25.10 11.27 3.31
C LEU A 497 -24.88 12.54 2.49
N LEU A 498 -25.48 12.62 1.29
CA LEU A 498 -25.27 13.72 0.36
C LEU A 498 -26.33 14.80 0.54
N THR A 499 -27.60 14.41 0.65
CA THR A 499 -28.70 15.37 0.75
C THR A 499 -28.58 16.23 2.00
N ASP A 500 -28.23 15.62 3.14
CA ASP A 500 -28.05 16.32 4.41
C ASP A 500 -26.88 17.32 4.36
N GLU A 501 -25.76 16.93 3.76
CA GLU A 501 -24.59 17.82 3.60
C GLU A 501 -24.88 18.99 2.67
N VAL A 502 -25.64 18.78 1.58
CA VAL A 502 -26.06 19.87 0.70
C VAL A 502 -27.02 20.82 1.41
N ASN A 503 -27.98 20.30 2.18
CA ASN A 503 -28.91 21.13 2.96
C ASN A 503 -28.18 21.93 4.04
N LYS A 504 -27.23 21.31 4.73
CA LYS A 504 -26.35 21.96 5.70
C LYS A 504 -25.50 23.06 5.04
N ALA A 505 -24.94 22.79 3.86
CA ALA A 505 -24.20 23.80 3.10
C ALA A 505 -25.10 25.00 2.72
N ILE A 506 -26.36 24.76 2.32
CA ILE A 506 -27.32 25.81 1.99
C ILE A 506 -27.66 26.66 3.23
N SER A 507 -27.86 26.06 4.40
CA SER A 507 -28.23 26.79 5.61
C SER A 507 -27.09 27.61 6.20
N LEU A 508 -25.85 27.17 6.03
CA LEU A 508 -24.66 27.83 6.55
C LEU A 508 -24.06 28.89 5.60
N THR A 509 -24.40 28.85 4.32
CA THR A 509 -23.87 29.80 3.32
C THR A 509 -24.65 31.12 3.36
N SER A 510 -23.94 32.25 3.39
CA SER A 510 -24.53 33.60 3.32
C SER A 510 -24.53 34.21 1.91
N ASP A 511 -23.63 33.78 1.03
CA ASP A 511 -23.55 34.23 -0.36
C ASP A 511 -24.75 33.71 -1.19
N GLY A 512 -25.57 34.64 -1.68
CA GLY A 512 -26.78 34.35 -2.44
C GLY A 512 -26.52 33.61 -3.76
N ASP A 513 -25.41 33.91 -4.44
CA ASP A 513 -25.04 33.21 -5.68
C ASP A 513 -24.63 31.78 -5.38
N ARG A 514 -23.90 31.58 -4.28
CA ARG A 514 -23.52 30.24 -3.83
C ARG A 514 -24.72 29.41 -3.36
N ILE A 515 -25.67 30.01 -2.65
CA ILE A 515 -26.94 29.33 -2.31
C ILE A 515 -27.67 28.88 -3.59
N HIS A 516 -27.66 29.71 -4.65
CA HIS A 516 -28.28 29.38 -5.93
C HIS A 516 -27.61 28.17 -6.60
N GLU A 517 -26.28 28.11 -6.61
CA GLU A 517 -25.50 26.95 -7.07
C GLU A 517 -25.83 25.67 -6.28
N LEU A 518 -25.89 25.76 -4.94
CA LEU A 518 -26.18 24.62 -4.08
C LEU A 518 -27.61 24.10 -4.27
N LYS A 519 -28.59 24.99 -4.49
CA LYS A 519 -29.96 24.60 -4.84
C LYS A 519 -30.04 23.93 -6.21
N GLN A 520 -29.22 24.37 -7.18
CA GLN A 520 -29.06 23.69 -8.47
C GLN A 520 -28.52 22.26 -8.30
N LEU A 521 -27.49 22.10 -7.45
CA LEU A 521 -26.91 20.82 -7.09
C LEU A 521 -27.96 19.89 -6.46
N LEU A 522 -28.67 20.36 -5.44
CA LEU A 522 -29.72 19.61 -4.72
C LEU A 522 -30.77 19.03 -5.69
N LYS A 523 -31.20 19.82 -6.68
CA LYS A 523 -32.14 19.37 -7.72
C LYS A 523 -31.59 18.23 -8.59
N SER A 524 -30.28 18.16 -8.78
CA SER A 524 -29.65 17.06 -9.54
C SER A 524 -29.41 15.83 -8.67
N VAL A 525 -29.08 16.01 -7.40
CA VAL A 525 -28.93 14.93 -6.41
C VAL A 525 -30.27 14.22 -6.15
N ASN A 526 -31.36 14.97 -6.00
CA ASN A 526 -32.68 14.42 -5.69
C ASN A 526 -33.34 13.65 -6.85
N ARG A 527 -32.75 13.67 -8.06
CA ARG A 527 -33.25 12.84 -9.17
C ARG A 527 -32.93 11.37 -8.89
N SER A 528 -33.96 10.53 -8.92
CA SER A 528 -33.81 9.09 -8.73
C SER A 528 -32.79 8.50 -9.69
N PHE A 529 -31.91 7.67 -9.14
CA PHE A 529 -30.91 6.91 -9.87
C PHE A 529 -30.68 5.60 -9.10
N ASP A 530 -30.84 4.46 -9.78
CA ASP A 530 -30.56 3.15 -9.19
C ASP A 530 -29.05 2.89 -9.23
N GLY A 531 -28.34 3.31 -8.20
CA GLY A 531 -26.89 3.15 -8.06
C GLY A 531 -26.29 4.15 -7.08
N THR A 532 -24.97 4.34 -7.19
CA THR A 532 -24.22 5.26 -6.34
C THR A 532 -24.24 6.67 -6.94
N VAL A 533 -24.45 7.68 -6.10
CA VAL A 533 -24.34 9.10 -6.44
C VAL A 533 -23.30 9.75 -5.54
N ILE A 534 -22.28 10.36 -6.13
CA ILE A 534 -21.23 11.10 -5.44
C ILE A 534 -21.29 12.54 -5.95
N ALA A 535 -21.18 13.52 -5.07
CA ALA A 535 -21.07 14.91 -5.51
C ALA A 535 -19.98 15.68 -4.79
N CYS A 536 -19.31 16.56 -5.53
CA CYS A 536 -18.54 17.65 -4.98
C CYS A 536 -19.49 18.83 -4.78
N ILE A 537 -19.64 19.22 -3.53
CA ILE A 537 -20.48 20.33 -3.12
C ILE A 537 -19.77 21.63 -3.49
N SER A 538 -18.46 21.74 -3.24
CA SER A 538 -17.62 22.92 -3.49
C SER A 538 -17.31 23.23 -4.94
N ARG A 539 -16.97 24.49 -5.21
CA ARG A 539 -16.45 24.92 -6.51
C ARG A 539 -15.09 24.27 -6.79
N ILE A 540 -14.89 23.87 -8.03
CA ILE A 540 -13.65 23.27 -8.52
C ILE A 540 -13.00 24.25 -9.49
N THR A 541 -11.80 24.72 -9.17
CA THR A 541 -11.03 25.60 -10.07
C THR A 541 -10.10 24.77 -10.95
N ILE A 542 -10.03 25.12 -12.22
CA ILE A 542 -9.22 24.41 -13.22
C ILE A 542 -8.07 25.31 -13.69
N TYR A 543 -6.86 24.77 -13.60
CA TYR A 543 -5.60 25.45 -13.85
C TYR A 543 -4.84 24.87 -15.05
N ASP A 544 -4.13 25.75 -15.74
CA ASP A 544 -3.15 25.43 -16.77
C ASP A 544 -1.78 25.96 -16.34
N TYR A 545 -0.96 25.10 -15.73
CA TYR A 545 0.36 25.47 -15.22
C TYR A 545 1.40 25.75 -16.33
N SER A 546 1.05 25.54 -17.61
CA SER A 546 1.90 26.01 -18.72
C SER A 546 1.86 27.54 -18.90
N LYS A 547 0.90 28.22 -18.26
CA LYS A 547 0.72 29.68 -18.32
C LYS A 547 1.31 30.40 -17.11
N SER A 548 1.51 31.70 -17.27
CA SER A 548 1.91 32.60 -16.18
C SER A 548 0.88 32.59 -15.04
N PRO A 549 1.31 32.79 -13.76
CA PRO A 549 0.43 32.67 -12.58
C PRO A 549 -0.92 33.38 -12.68
N ASP A 550 -0.94 34.59 -13.22
CA ASP A 550 -2.12 35.45 -13.46
C ASP A 550 -3.09 34.88 -14.50
N LYS A 551 -2.62 33.99 -15.37
CA LYS A 551 -3.39 33.36 -16.47
C LYS A 551 -3.58 31.86 -16.29
N ARG A 552 -3.20 31.31 -15.13
CA ARG A 552 -3.34 29.86 -14.85
C ARG A 552 -4.80 29.45 -14.72
N LYS A 553 -5.65 30.26 -14.09
CA LYS A 553 -7.08 29.94 -13.94
C LYS A 553 -7.75 29.94 -15.32
N VAL A 554 -8.26 28.79 -15.73
CA VAL A 554 -8.93 28.60 -17.03
C VAL A 554 -10.44 28.76 -16.88
N THR A 555 -11.01 28.04 -15.91
CA THR A 555 -12.45 28.02 -15.61
C THR A 555 -12.67 27.50 -14.20
N ASP A 556 -13.88 27.65 -13.70
CA ASP A 556 -14.45 26.97 -12.55
C ASP A 556 -15.54 25.99 -12.99
N ILE A 557 -15.87 25.06 -12.10
CA ILE A 557 -17.06 24.21 -12.11
C ILE A 557 -17.76 24.42 -10.77
N ASP A 558 -19.02 24.86 -10.77
CA ASP A 558 -19.72 25.23 -9.53
C ASP A 558 -19.98 24.05 -8.60
N SER A 559 -20.29 22.90 -9.21
CA SER A 559 -20.50 21.63 -8.54
C SER A 559 -20.39 20.47 -9.53
N LEU A 560 -20.11 19.28 -9.00
CA LEU A 560 -19.87 18.07 -9.79
C LEU A 560 -20.71 16.92 -9.25
N VAL A 561 -21.43 16.20 -10.11
CA VAL A 561 -22.17 15.00 -9.70
C VAL A 561 -21.77 13.82 -10.56
N LEU A 562 -21.39 12.71 -9.94
CA LEU A 562 -21.14 11.42 -10.56
C LEU A 562 -22.22 10.44 -10.13
N LYS A 563 -22.88 9.81 -11.11
CA LYS A 563 -23.87 8.76 -10.87
C LYS A 563 -23.46 7.52 -11.64
N PHE A 564 -23.40 6.36 -10.98
CA PHE A 564 -23.01 5.14 -11.69
C PHE A 564 -23.61 3.87 -11.09
N ASN A 565 -23.82 2.90 -11.98
CA ASN A 565 -24.11 1.51 -11.65
C ASN A 565 -23.37 0.61 -12.67
N SER A 566 -23.62 -0.70 -12.64
CA SER A 566 -22.95 -1.65 -13.54
C SER A 566 -23.21 -1.39 -15.03
N SER A 567 -24.32 -0.73 -15.38
CA SER A 567 -24.78 -0.52 -16.75
C SER A 567 -24.52 0.88 -17.29
N LYS A 568 -24.40 1.89 -16.41
CA LYS A 568 -24.47 3.29 -16.81
C LYS A 568 -23.69 4.18 -15.86
N MET A 569 -22.98 5.16 -16.43
CA MET A 569 -22.34 6.25 -15.71
C MET A 569 -22.74 7.61 -16.30
N LEU A 570 -23.00 8.57 -15.42
CA LEU A 570 -23.28 9.97 -15.72
C LEU A 570 -22.32 10.85 -14.92
N LEU A 571 -21.52 11.66 -15.62
CA LEU A 571 -20.75 12.76 -15.02
C LEU A 571 -21.42 14.07 -15.39
N GLU A 572 -21.88 14.81 -14.40
CA GLU A 572 -22.62 16.06 -14.52
C GLU A 572 -21.76 17.22 -14.01
N LEU A 573 -21.31 18.10 -14.91
CA LEU A 573 -20.55 19.31 -14.59
C LEU A 573 -21.51 20.50 -14.60
N HIS A 574 -21.69 21.17 -13.47
CA HIS A 574 -22.69 22.23 -13.33
C HIS A 574 -22.11 23.62 -13.58
N GLU A 575 -22.89 24.44 -14.28
CA GLU A 575 -22.68 25.88 -14.46
C GLU A 575 -24.00 26.59 -14.15
N SER A 576 -24.00 27.41 -13.11
CA SER A 576 -25.16 28.07 -12.53
C SER A 576 -25.06 29.56 -12.82
N LYS A 577 -26.19 30.19 -13.15
CA LYS A 577 -26.24 31.63 -13.43
C LYS A 577 -27.46 32.23 -12.75
N ASN A 578 -27.23 33.17 -11.85
CA ASN A 578 -28.28 33.94 -11.20
C ASN A 578 -28.65 35.17 -12.06
N THR A 579 -29.15 34.93 -13.29
CA THR A 579 -29.49 35.97 -14.26
C THR A 579 -30.93 35.83 -14.77
N ARG A 580 -31.40 36.78 -15.59
CA ARG A 580 -32.72 36.68 -16.25
C ARG A 580 -32.81 35.55 -17.27
N THR A 581 -31.68 35.14 -17.86
CA THR A 581 -31.60 34.06 -18.85
C THR A 581 -30.56 33.00 -18.46
N PRO A 582 -30.75 32.29 -17.32
CA PRO A 582 -29.72 31.43 -16.73
C PRO A 582 -29.11 30.42 -17.69
N PHE A 583 -29.97 29.73 -18.45
CA PHE A 583 -29.55 28.68 -19.38
C PHE A 583 -28.67 29.20 -20.51
N ARG A 584 -29.04 30.34 -21.12
CA ARG A 584 -28.30 30.90 -22.25
C ARG A 584 -26.89 31.31 -21.82
N ASP A 585 -26.79 31.97 -20.68
CA ASP A 585 -25.54 32.49 -20.15
C ASP A 585 -24.64 31.33 -19.70
N ALA A 586 -25.18 30.33 -19.00
CA ALA A 586 -24.46 29.13 -18.60
C ALA A 586 -23.99 28.31 -19.81
N ARG A 587 -24.84 28.14 -20.83
CA ARG A 587 -24.49 27.42 -22.06
C ARG A 587 -23.34 28.09 -22.83
N ARG A 588 -23.30 29.42 -22.85
CA ARG A 588 -22.19 30.16 -23.45
C ARG A 588 -20.88 29.86 -22.71
N ASP A 589 -20.87 30.04 -21.39
CA ASP A 589 -19.68 29.80 -20.57
C ASP A 589 -19.19 28.35 -20.66
N ILE A 590 -20.11 27.39 -20.67
CA ILE A 590 -19.79 25.97 -20.91
C ILE A 590 -19.06 25.78 -22.24
N ASN A 591 -19.60 26.32 -23.34
CA ASN A 591 -18.98 26.15 -24.67
C ASN A 591 -17.63 26.85 -24.77
N ASP A 592 -17.52 28.05 -24.20
CA ASP A 592 -16.35 28.90 -24.33
C ASP A 592 -15.19 28.46 -23.43
N LYS A 593 -15.49 27.82 -22.29
CA LYS A 593 -14.49 27.45 -21.28
C LYS A 593 -14.48 25.94 -21.01
N LEU A 594 -15.59 25.39 -20.50
CA LEU A 594 -15.63 24.03 -19.97
C LEU A 594 -15.44 22.94 -21.03
N ILE A 595 -16.02 23.07 -22.22
CA ILE A 595 -15.84 22.07 -23.29
C ILE A 595 -14.38 22.04 -23.78
N LYS A 596 -13.67 23.17 -23.75
CA LYS A 596 -12.28 23.25 -24.24
C LYS A 596 -11.30 22.45 -23.39
N ILE A 597 -11.63 22.20 -22.13
CA ILE A 597 -10.76 21.42 -21.23
C ILE A 597 -11.01 19.91 -21.29
N LEU A 598 -12.12 19.45 -21.88
CA LEU A 598 -12.45 18.04 -21.99
C LEU A 598 -11.59 17.35 -23.07
N ASN A 599 -11.12 16.14 -22.79
CA ASN A 599 -10.36 15.31 -23.74
C ASN A 599 -11.29 14.51 -24.66
N LYS A 600 -10.79 13.90 -25.73
CA LYS A 600 -11.62 13.18 -26.72
C LYS A 600 -12.23 11.85 -26.24
N LYS A 601 -12.01 11.45 -24.97
CA LYS A 601 -12.53 10.17 -24.43
C LYS A 601 -14.02 10.24 -24.07
N HIS A 602 -14.65 11.42 -24.12
CA HIS A 602 -16.11 11.50 -24.12
C HIS A 602 -16.62 11.06 -25.49
N SER A 603 -17.35 9.94 -25.54
CA SER A 603 -17.98 9.50 -26.78
C SER A 603 -19.10 10.47 -27.18
N HIS A 604 -19.88 10.97 -26.21
CA HIS A 604 -20.91 11.99 -26.40
C HIS A 604 -21.12 12.79 -25.10
N TYR A 605 -21.20 14.13 -25.19
CA TYR A 605 -21.71 14.98 -24.10
C TYR A 605 -22.99 15.70 -24.53
N LYS A 606 -23.83 16.08 -23.57
CA LYS A 606 -25.03 16.90 -23.79
C LYS A 606 -25.05 18.07 -22.83
N ILE A 607 -25.39 19.26 -23.33
CA ILE A 607 -25.69 20.40 -22.47
C ILE A 607 -27.18 20.36 -22.16
N VAL A 608 -27.53 20.27 -20.87
CA VAL A 608 -28.90 20.12 -20.39
C VAL A 608 -29.27 21.33 -19.54
N GLU A 609 -30.44 21.91 -19.83
CA GLU A 609 -30.99 22.99 -19.01
C GLU A 609 -31.40 22.50 -17.63
N ILE A 610 -31.08 23.31 -16.60
CA ILE A 610 -31.66 23.16 -15.28
C ILE A 610 -32.55 24.38 -15.05
N LYS A 611 -33.85 24.19 -15.32
CA LYS A 611 -34.87 25.25 -15.29
C LYS A 611 -34.71 26.13 -14.04
N ASN A 612 -34.58 27.43 -14.28
CA ASN A 612 -34.37 28.54 -13.33
C ASN A 612 -32.98 28.66 -12.69
N TYR A 613 -32.05 27.75 -12.97
CA TYR A 613 -30.74 27.76 -12.31
C TYR A 613 -29.56 27.96 -13.25
N GLY A 614 -29.58 27.33 -14.43
CA GLY A 614 -28.45 27.37 -15.36
C GLY A 614 -28.44 26.18 -16.31
N ALA A 615 -27.25 25.63 -16.54
CA ALA A 615 -27.04 24.47 -17.40
C ALA A 615 -26.06 23.47 -16.76
N LYS A 616 -26.02 22.25 -17.31
CA LYS A 616 -24.96 21.29 -16.99
C LYS A 616 -24.49 20.54 -18.22
N VAL A 617 -23.21 20.18 -18.23
CA VAL A 617 -22.65 19.20 -19.17
C VAL A 617 -22.87 17.82 -18.60
N VAL A 618 -23.52 16.94 -19.35
CA VAL A 618 -23.72 15.54 -19.00
C VAL A 618 -22.87 14.67 -19.93
N ILE A 619 -21.87 14.01 -19.38
CA ILE A 619 -21.08 12.99 -20.06
C ILE A 619 -21.65 11.63 -19.67
N LYS A 620 -21.99 10.81 -20.67
CA LYS A 620 -22.68 9.52 -20.48
C LYS A 620 -21.84 8.38 -21.04
N HIS A 621 -21.69 7.32 -20.25
CA HIS A 621 -21.20 6.02 -20.71
C HIS A 621 -22.23 4.95 -20.39
N ASP A 622 -22.58 4.13 -21.38
CA ASP A 622 -23.44 2.96 -21.22
C ASP A 622 -22.60 1.71 -21.53
N ALA A 623 -22.81 0.63 -20.76
CA ALA A 623 -22.01 -0.61 -20.80
C ALA A 623 -22.24 -1.46 -22.06
#